data_AF-A0A1D2I3T9-F1
#
_entry.id   AF-A0A1D2I3T9-F1
#
_cell.length_a   1.000
_cell.length_b   1.000
_cell.length_c   1.000
_cell.angle_alpha   90.00
_cell.angle_beta   90.00
_cell.angle_gamma   90.00
#
_symmetry.space_group_name_H-M   'P 1'
#
loop_
_entity.id
_entity.type
_entity.pdbx_description
1 polymer ?
#
loop_
_entity_poly.entity_id
_entity_poly.type
_entity_poly.pdbx_seq_one_letter_code
_entity_poly.pdbx_strand_id
1 'polypeptide(L)'
;MTNRFQFIEDHHRAWGVKRLCAVLEVARSSFYKWRAGREARAAREQADAALAERIRAVHAEWDGTYGRPRITAELSGDGELVNHKRVGRVMRKFGIAGP
;
A
#
# COMPACT_ATOMS: atom_id res chain seq x y z
N MET A 1 -7.14 8.54 -7.70
CA MET A 1 -6.96 7.88 -9.02
C MET A 1 -7.74 6.57 -9.02
N THR A 2 -8.84 6.50 -9.77
CA THR A 2 -9.63 5.27 -9.92
C THR A 2 -8.98 4.39 -10.99
N ASN A 3 -8.42 3.24 -10.59
CA ASN A 3 -7.92 2.25 -11.54
C ASN A 3 -9.09 1.68 -12.37
N ARG A 4 -8.85 1.32 -13.64
CA ARG A 4 -9.83 0.67 -14.55
C ARG A 4 -10.64 -0.45 -13.87
N PHE A 5 -10.02 -1.27 -13.02
CA PHE A 5 -10.72 -2.35 -12.33
C PHE A 5 -11.66 -1.85 -11.22
N GLN A 6 -11.32 -0.76 -10.53
CA GLN A 6 -12.20 -0.13 -9.55
C GLN A 6 -13.44 0.44 -10.25
N PHE A 7 -13.26 1.11 -11.39
CA PHE A 7 -14.38 1.59 -12.20
C PHE A 7 -15.32 0.45 -12.63
N ILE A 8 -14.77 -0.70 -13.05
CA ILE A 8 -15.58 -1.88 -13.39
C ILE A 8 -16.34 -2.36 -12.17
N GLU A 9 -15.69 -2.46 -11.00
CA GLU A 9 -16.37 -2.87 -9.77
C GLU A 9 -17.52 -1.92 -9.40
N ASP A 10 -17.31 -0.62 -9.50
CA ASP A 10 -18.32 0.36 -9.08
C ASP A 10 -19.57 0.30 -9.96
N HIS A 11 -19.43 -0.12 -11.22
CA HIS A 11 -20.50 -0.03 -12.21
C HIS A 11 -20.95 -1.36 -12.83
N HIS A 12 -20.31 -2.49 -12.51
CA HIS A 12 -20.64 -3.78 -13.12
C HIS A 12 -22.09 -4.21 -12.90
N ARG A 13 -22.75 -3.73 -11.83
CA ARG A 13 -24.17 -4.01 -11.56
C ARG A 13 -25.11 -3.35 -12.57
N ALA A 14 -24.76 -2.17 -13.08
CA ALA A 14 -25.58 -1.43 -14.02
C ALA A 14 -25.34 -1.86 -15.48
N TRP A 15 -24.07 -2.13 -15.85
CA TRP A 15 -23.70 -2.33 -17.27
C TRP A 15 -23.06 -3.67 -17.60
N GLY A 16 -22.82 -4.51 -16.59
CA GLY A 16 -22.24 -5.85 -16.75
C GLY A 16 -20.73 -5.85 -16.98
N VAL A 17 -20.03 -6.80 -16.35
CA VAL A 17 -18.57 -6.93 -16.42
C VAL A 17 -18.07 -7.08 -17.86
N LYS A 18 -18.74 -7.89 -18.70
CA LYS A 18 -18.31 -8.14 -20.09
C LYS A 18 -18.24 -6.87 -20.92
N ARG A 19 -19.27 -6.01 -20.83
CA ARG A 19 -19.35 -4.75 -21.58
C ARG A 19 -18.28 -3.78 -21.10
N LEU A 20 -18.15 -3.60 -19.79
CA LEU A 20 -17.17 -2.68 -19.21
C LEU A 20 -15.73 -3.10 -19.50
N CYS A 21 -15.43 -4.40 -19.44
CA CYS A 21 -14.12 -4.92 -19.83
C CYS A 21 -13.79 -4.66 -21.30
N ALA A 22 -14.78 -4.76 -22.21
CA ALA A 22 -14.57 -4.47 -23.63
C ALA A 22 -14.31 -2.98 -23.87
N VAL A 23 -15.09 -2.09 -23.26
CA VAL A 23 -14.94 -0.63 -23.40
C VAL A 23 -13.60 -0.12 -22.85
N LEU A 24 -13.13 -0.71 -21.74
CA LEU A 24 -11.87 -0.32 -21.08
C LEU A 24 -10.65 -1.09 -21.57
N GLU A 25 -10.84 -1.96 -22.58
CA GLU A 25 -9.80 -2.80 -23.19
C GLU A 25 -9.01 -3.62 -22.15
N VAL A 26 -9.73 -4.25 -21.21
CA VAL A 26 -9.12 -5.15 -20.21
C VAL A 26 -9.70 -6.54 -20.30
N ALA A 27 -8.85 -7.55 -20.06
CA ALA A 27 -9.31 -8.93 -19.98
C ALA A 27 -10.22 -9.14 -18.75
N ARG A 28 -11.34 -9.84 -18.95
CA ARG A 28 -12.26 -10.26 -17.87
C ARG A 28 -11.54 -11.05 -16.76
N SER A 29 -10.60 -11.91 -17.15
CA SER A 29 -9.78 -12.70 -16.22
C SER A 29 -8.93 -11.80 -15.32
N SER A 30 -8.39 -10.70 -15.84
CA SER A 30 -7.63 -9.72 -15.06
C SER A 30 -8.51 -8.98 -14.04
N PHE A 31 -9.75 -8.65 -14.40
CA PHE A 31 -10.70 -8.07 -13.45
C PHE A 31 -11.00 -9.03 -12.30
N TYR A 32 -11.32 -10.29 -12.58
CA TYR A 32 -11.61 -11.25 -11.50
C TYR A 32 -10.38 -11.57 -10.64
N LYS A 33 -9.18 -11.67 -11.23
CA LYS A 33 -7.92 -11.77 -10.47
C LYS A 33 -7.71 -10.55 -9.57
N TRP A 34 -7.95 -9.35 -10.09
CA TRP A 34 -7.88 -8.13 -9.30
C TRP A 34 -8.92 -8.13 -8.18
N ARG A 35 -10.15 -8.60 -8.43
CA ARG A 35 -11.23 -8.65 -7.43
C ARG A 35 -10.92 -9.64 -6.32
N ALA A 36 -10.45 -10.84 -6.66
CA ALA A 36 -10.04 -11.88 -5.71
C ALA A 36 -8.89 -11.42 -4.80
N GLY A 37 -7.98 -10.59 -5.30
CA GLY A 37 -6.89 -10.02 -4.50
C GLY A 37 -7.28 -8.88 -3.56
N ARG A 38 -8.57 -8.52 -3.42
CA ARG A 38 -8.99 -7.34 -2.65
C ARG A 38 -8.62 -7.44 -1.18
N GLU A 39 -8.94 -8.54 -0.52
CA GLU A 39 -8.69 -8.73 0.90
C GLU A 39 -7.19 -8.68 1.21
N ALA A 40 -6.38 -9.39 0.41
CA ALA A 40 -4.93 -9.36 0.53
C ALA A 40 -4.34 -7.94 0.33
N ARG A 41 -4.88 -7.14 -0.59
CA ARG A 41 -4.48 -5.73 -0.74
C ARG A 41 -4.88 -4.88 0.46
N ALA A 42 -6.09 -5.06 0.99
CA ALA A 42 -6.56 -4.34 2.18
C ALA A 42 -5.71 -4.67 3.41
N ALA A 43 -5.38 -5.95 3.63
CA ALA A 43 -4.51 -6.38 4.72
C ALA A 43 -3.10 -5.78 4.60
N ARG A 44 -2.53 -5.73 3.37
CA ARG A 44 -1.23 -5.07 3.13
C ARG A 44 -1.31 -3.57 3.40
N GLU A 45 -2.41 -2.92 3.03
CA GLU A 45 -2.63 -1.50 3.28
C GLU A 45 -2.66 -1.20 4.79
N GLN A 46 -3.42 -2.00 5.54
CA GLN A 46 -3.49 -1.91 7.01
C GLN A 46 -2.13 -2.16 7.66
N ALA A 47 -1.41 -3.18 7.21
CA ALA A 47 -0.08 -3.50 7.74
C ALA A 47 0.94 -2.39 7.43
N ASP A 48 0.85 -1.75 6.25
CA ASP A 48 1.70 -0.61 5.91
C ASP A 48 1.33 0.64 6.70
N ALA A 49 0.04 0.89 6.98
CA ALA A 49 -0.41 1.97 7.86
C ALA A 49 0.08 1.77 9.30
N ALA A 50 -0.06 0.57 9.85
CA ALA A 50 0.45 0.25 11.19
C ALA A 50 1.98 0.36 11.28
N LEU A 51 2.71 0.01 10.21
CA LEU A 51 4.15 0.24 10.13
C LEU A 51 4.47 1.73 10.04
N ALA A 52 3.67 2.52 9.33
CA ALA A 52 3.86 3.97 9.24
C ALA A 52 3.74 4.64 10.61
N GLU A 53 2.78 4.26 11.46
CA GLU A 53 2.66 4.82 12.81
C GLU A 53 3.91 4.56 13.66
N ARG A 54 4.43 3.34 13.62
CA ARG A 54 5.68 2.98 14.31
C ARG A 54 6.87 3.77 13.77
N ILE A 55 6.98 3.89 12.45
CA ILE A 55 8.01 4.72 11.82
C ILE A 55 7.89 6.18 12.29
N ARG A 56 6.68 6.73 12.41
CA ARG A 56 6.47 8.10 12.90
C ARG A 56 6.90 8.26 14.36
N ALA A 57 6.62 7.28 15.22
CA ALA A 57 7.05 7.32 16.61
C ALA A 57 8.58 7.38 16.71
N VAL A 58 9.28 6.46 16.05
CA VAL A 58 10.75 6.44 15.99
C VAL A 58 11.30 7.73 15.35
N HIS A 59 10.67 8.21 14.27
CA HIS A 59 11.11 9.42 13.61
C HIS A 59 10.97 10.65 14.52
N ALA A 60 9.88 10.74 15.28
CA ALA A 60 9.61 11.85 16.19
C ALA A 60 10.49 11.83 17.44
N GLU A 61 10.84 10.65 17.95
CA GLU A 61 11.77 10.50 19.09
C GLU A 61 13.14 11.13 18.82
N TRP A 62 13.55 11.15 17.54
CA TRP A 62 14.83 11.70 17.09
C TRP A 62 14.68 13.00 16.27
N ASP A 63 13.65 13.81 16.59
CA ASP A 63 13.36 15.13 15.97
C ASP A 63 13.28 15.11 14.44
N GLY A 64 12.91 13.98 13.85
CA GLY A 64 12.83 13.78 12.41
C GLY A 64 14.17 13.75 11.68
N THR A 65 15.28 13.56 12.40
CA THR A 65 16.62 13.49 11.81
C THR A 65 16.95 12.11 11.24
N TYR A 66 16.14 11.09 11.54
CA TYR A 66 16.43 9.72 11.19
C TYR A 66 15.86 9.35 9.82
N GLY A 67 16.74 9.18 8.84
CA GLY A 67 16.38 8.60 7.54
C GLY A 67 16.15 7.09 7.59
N ARG A 68 15.80 6.51 6.44
CA ARG A 68 15.50 5.08 6.25
C ARG A 68 16.46 4.11 6.95
N PRO A 69 17.81 4.28 6.88
CA PRO A 69 18.73 3.33 7.51
C PRO A 69 18.60 3.28 9.03
N ARG A 70 18.52 4.44 9.68
CA ARG A 70 18.43 4.55 11.15
C ARG A 70 17.08 4.07 11.64
N ILE A 71 15.98 4.48 11.00
CA ILE A 71 14.64 3.95 11.30
C ILE A 71 14.61 2.42 11.20
N THR A 72 15.25 1.83 10.18
CA THR A 72 15.27 0.36 10.05
C THR A 72 16.05 -0.30 11.20
N ALA A 73 17.14 0.32 11.65
CA ALA A 73 17.95 -0.19 12.75
C ALA A 73 17.16 -0.15 14.08
N GLU A 74 16.48 0.96 14.39
CA GLU A 74 15.66 1.09 15.60
C GLU A 74 14.51 0.07 15.60
N LEU A 75 13.76 -0.05 14.49
CA LEU A 75 12.68 -1.05 14.38
C LEU A 75 13.18 -2.49 14.57
N SER A 76 14.41 -2.79 14.13
CA SER A 76 15.01 -4.10 14.33
C SER A 76 15.48 -4.32 15.77
N GLY A 77 15.92 -3.26 16.47
CA GLY A 77 16.27 -3.28 17.88
C GLY A 77 15.06 -3.61 18.76
N ASP A 78 13.88 -3.14 18.37
CA ASP A 78 12.60 -3.42 19.02
C ASP A 78 12.02 -4.81 18.69
N GLY A 79 12.80 -5.67 18.02
CA GLY A 79 12.41 -7.04 17.67
C GLY A 79 11.59 -7.17 16.39
N GLU A 80 11.38 -6.10 15.61
CA GLU A 80 10.64 -6.14 14.36
C GLU A 80 11.58 -6.26 13.15
N LEU A 81 11.67 -7.48 12.59
CA LEU A 81 12.46 -7.73 11.39
C LEU A 81 11.74 -7.20 10.13
N VAL A 82 11.84 -5.89 9.89
CA VAL A 82 11.29 -5.23 8.70
C VAL A 82 12.38 -4.97 7.67
N ASN A 83 12.15 -5.42 6.43
CA ASN A 83 13.07 -5.15 5.32
C ASN A 83 13.18 -3.63 5.05
N HIS A 84 14.40 -3.10 4.99
CA HIS A 84 14.67 -1.67 4.69
C HIS A 84 13.97 -1.15 3.42
N LYS A 85 13.75 -1.99 2.40
CA LYS A 85 13.00 -1.62 1.19
C LYS A 85 11.52 -1.35 1.51
N ARG A 86 10.94 -2.14 2.41
CA ARG A 86 9.56 -1.94 2.88
C ARG A 86 9.47 -0.66 3.70
N VAL A 87 10.41 -0.43 4.62
CA VAL A 87 10.49 0.84 5.39
C VAL A 87 10.53 2.03 4.45
N GLY A 88 11.46 2.04 3.48
CA GLY A 88 11.57 3.14 2.51
C GLY A 88 10.32 3.34 1.65
N ARG A 89 9.64 2.25 1.24
CA ARG A 89 8.37 2.33 0.52
C ARG A 89 7.27 2.97 1.38
N VAL A 90 7.15 2.55 2.64
CA VAL A 90 6.14 3.06 3.58
C VAL A 90 6.43 4.53 3.92
N MET A 91 7.67 4.88 4.24
CA MET A 91 8.08 6.28 4.44
C MET A 91 7.65 7.18 3.28
N ARG A 92 7.99 6.79 2.04
CA ARG A 92 7.59 7.55 0.84
C ARG A 92 6.08 7.66 0.69
N LYS A 93 5.37 6.55 0.90
CA LYS A 93 3.91 6.48 0.74
C LYS A 93 3.18 7.39 1.74
N PHE A 94 3.68 7.49 2.96
CA PHE A 94 3.06 8.24 4.06
C PHE A 94 3.70 9.62 4.31
N GLY A 95 4.58 10.08 3.41
CA GLY A 95 5.21 11.39 3.51
C GLY A 95 6.15 11.57 4.71
N ILE A 96 6.71 10.48 5.22
CA ILE A 96 7.67 10.53 6.33
C ILE A 96 9.05 10.79 5.72
N ALA A 97 9.50 12.04 5.81
CA ALA A 97 10.78 12.49 5.30
C ALA A 97 11.73 12.75 6.47
N GLY A 98 12.81 11.97 6.51
CA GLY A 98 14.04 12.35 7.20
C GLY A 98 15.08 12.85 6.19
N PRO A 99 16.22 13.39 6.65
CA PRO A 99 17.36 13.74 5.80
C PRO A 99 17.97 12.55 5.05
#